data_AF-Q5D9F2-F1
#
_entry.id   AF-Q5D9F2-F1
#
_cell.length_a   1.000
_cell.length_b   1.000
_cell.length_c   1.000
_cell.angle_alpha   90.00
_cell.angle_beta   90.00
_cell.angle_gamma   90.00
#
_symmetry.space_group_name_H-M   'P 1'
#
loop_
_entity.id
_entity.type
_entity.pdbx_description
1 polymer ?
#
loop_
_entity_poly.entity_id
_entity_poly.type
_entity_poly.pdbx_seq_one_letter_code
_entity_poly.pdbx_strand_id
1 'polypeptide(L)'
;MDAMCCYLSDPQILPCLIHIACGCQKQKFEMPLVRGILADLNVLFKDIIKSVSSSLKTIDEASITSLVTGELQWLANLEGDDQCGFREAFTNCCLNDGDAETKACLISVCNQLKLPKILESVPTDN
;
A
#
# COMPACT_ATOMS: atom_id res chain seq x y z
N MET A 1 -4.68 21.73 -1.57
CA MET A 1 -3.31 21.22 -1.80
C MET A 1 -3.40 19.75 -1.46
N ASP A 2 -3.58 18.90 -2.47
CA ASP A 2 -3.79 17.47 -2.26
C ASP A 2 -2.56 16.87 -1.59
N ALA A 3 -2.71 16.27 -0.42
CA ALA A 3 -1.64 15.55 0.27
C ALA A 3 -0.98 14.51 -0.65
N MET A 4 -1.75 13.96 -1.60
CA MET A 4 -1.27 13.14 -2.71
C MET A 4 -0.11 13.75 -3.50
N CYS A 5 -0.14 15.06 -3.81
CA CYS A 5 0.95 15.69 -4.55
C CYS A 5 2.29 15.59 -3.81
N CYS A 6 2.28 15.57 -2.48
CA CYS A 6 3.51 15.47 -1.70
C CYS A 6 4.10 14.05 -1.75
N TYR A 7 3.27 13.01 -1.69
CA TYR A 7 3.71 11.61 -1.75
C TYR A 7 4.13 11.17 -3.15
N LEU A 8 3.53 11.75 -4.18
CA LEU A 8 3.82 11.42 -5.58
C LEU A 8 5.03 12.17 -6.12
N SER A 9 5.42 13.29 -5.48
CA SER A 9 6.59 14.09 -5.91
C SER A 9 7.93 13.47 -5.50
N ASP A 10 7.98 12.72 -4.39
CA ASP A 10 9.17 12.00 -3.94
C ASP A 10 8.90 10.50 -3.92
N PRO A 11 9.51 9.72 -4.83
CA PRO A 11 9.25 8.29 -4.97
C PRO A 11 9.69 7.47 -3.75
N GLN A 12 10.45 8.05 -2.81
CA GLN A 12 10.94 7.36 -1.63
C GLN A 12 10.04 7.49 -0.40
N ILE A 13 9.12 8.46 -0.35
CA ILE A 13 8.30 8.68 0.86
C ILE A 13 7.46 7.44 1.18
N LEU A 14 6.71 6.90 0.21
CA LEU A 14 5.86 5.72 0.44
C LEU A 14 6.66 4.47 0.82
N PRO A 15 7.77 4.12 0.13
CA PRO A 15 8.69 3.09 0.60
C PRO A 15 9.17 3.30 2.05
N CYS A 16 9.59 4.50 2.41
CA CYS A 16 10.05 4.80 3.77
C CYS A 16 8.93 4.62 4.81
N LEU A 17 7.71 5.01 4.49
CA LEU A 17 6.55 4.82 5.38
C LEU A 17 6.21 3.33 5.55
N ILE A 18 6.40 2.50 4.52
CA ILE A 18 6.24 1.03 4.64
C ILE A 18 7.31 0.45 5.58
N HIS A 19 8.56 0.94 5.50
CA HIS A 19 9.62 0.51 6.43
C HIS A 19 9.26 0.86 7.88
N ILE A 20 8.74 2.07 8.10
CA ILE A 20 8.28 2.51 9.42
C ILE A 20 7.10 1.65 9.88
N ALA A 21 6.12 1.37 9.02
CA ALA A 21 4.99 0.50 9.32
C ALA A 21 5.46 -0.90 9.75
N CYS A 22 6.40 -1.49 9.01
CA CYS A 22 6.99 -2.78 9.33
C CYS A 22 7.65 -2.78 10.72
N GLY A 23 8.44 -1.74 11.03
CA GLY A 23 9.04 -1.57 12.36
C GLY A 23 8.00 -1.42 13.48
N CYS A 24 6.98 -0.59 13.25
CA CYS A 24 5.89 -0.36 14.21
C CYS A 24 5.11 -1.65 14.48
N GLN A 25 4.80 -2.44 13.45
CA GLN A 25 4.08 -3.70 13.59
C GLN A 25 4.86 -4.72 14.43
N LYS A 26 6.20 -4.76 14.29
CA LYS A 26 7.07 -5.63 15.09
C LYS A 26 7.14 -5.20 16.56
N GLN A 27 7.08 -3.90 16.84
CA GLN A 27 7.26 -3.33 18.19
C GLN A 27 5.94 -2.94 18.89
N LYS A 28 4.76 -3.18 18.28
CA LYS A 28 3.45 -2.71 18.76
C LYS A 28 3.06 -3.17 20.17
N PHE A 29 3.68 -4.23 20.67
CA PHE A 29 3.47 -4.75 22.02
C PHE A 29 4.42 -4.14 23.06
N GLU A 30 5.57 -3.61 22.62
CA GLU A 30 6.63 -3.09 23.48
C GLU A 30 6.53 -1.58 23.66
N MET A 31 6.05 -0.84 22.65
CA MET A 31 5.98 0.61 22.67
C MET A 31 4.56 1.14 22.36
N PRO A 32 3.83 1.72 23.33
CA PRO A 32 2.49 2.25 23.08
C PRO A 32 2.43 3.35 22.00
N LEU A 33 3.49 4.17 21.88
CA LEU A 33 3.59 5.24 20.89
C LEU A 33 3.49 4.71 19.45
N VAL A 34 4.08 3.55 19.16
CA VAL A 34 4.07 3.00 17.80
C VAL A 34 2.68 2.57 17.35
N ARG A 35 1.73 2.37 18.28
CA ARG A 35 0.34 2.06 17.93
C ARG A 35 -0.37 3.26 17.32
N GLY A 36 -0.11 4.46 17.83
CA GLY A 36 -0.64 5.70 17.26
C GLY A 36 -0.11 5.92 15.85
N ILE A 37 1.21 5.82 15.68
CA ILE A 37 1.87 5.90 14.37
C ILE A 37 1.29 4.87 13.41
N LEU A 38 1.13 3.62 13.85
CA LEU A 38 0.56 2.57 13.01
C LEU A 38 -0.89 2.85 12.62
N ALA A 39 -1.71 3.40 13.53
CA ALA A 39 -3.09 3.78 13.20
C ALA A 39 -3.14 4.85 12.10
N ASP A 40 -2.28 5.87 12.18
CA ASP A 40 -2.20 6.92 11.16
C ASP A 40 -1.73 6.35 9.81
N LEU A 41 -0.73 5.47 9.83
CA LEU A 41 -0.23 4.78 8.63
C LEU A 41 -1.30 3.89 8.00
N ASN A 42 -2.13 3.20 8.79
CA ASN A 42 -3.22 2.38 8.27
C ASN A 42 -4.23 3.24 7.50
N VAL A 43 -4.64 4.39 8.06
CA VAL A 43 -5.56 5.33 7.38
C VAL A 43 -4.93 5.84 6.09
N LEU A 44 -3.65 6.26 6.15
CA LEU A 44 -2.94 6.77 4.98
C LEU A 44 -2.86 5.74 3.85
N PHE A 45 -2.46 4.50 4.12
CA PHE A 45 -2.32 3.48 3.08
C PHE A 45 -3.68 3.05 2.49
N LYS A 46 -4.75 3.03 3.29
CA LYS A 46 -6.12 2.83 2.80
C LYS A 46 -6.51 3.91 1.81
N ASP A 47 -6.35 5.18 2.20
CA ASP A 47 -6.72 6.31 1.36
C ASP A 47 -5.93 6.34 0.05
N ILE A 48 -4.63 6.03 0.12
CA ILE A 48 -3.78 5.88 -1.07
C ILE A 48 -4.35 4.78 -1.97
N ILE A 49 -4.66 3.60 -1.45
CA ILE A 49 -5.14 2.49 -2.29
C ILE A 49 -6.53 2.76 -2.88
N LYS A 50 -7.44 3.38 -2.13
CA LYS A 50 -8.74 3.82 -2.65
C LYS A 50 -8.55 4.85 -3.77
N SER A 51 -7.65 5.80 -3.59
CA SER A 51 -7.35 6.82 -4.60
C SER A 51 -6.70 6.23 -5.85
N VAL A 52 -5.69 5.36 -5.71
CA VAL A 52 -5.08 4.65 -6.84
C VAL A 52 -6.11 3.81 -7.58
N SER A 53 -6.96 3.07 -6.85
CA SER A 53 -8.06 2.30 -7.44
C SER A 53 -9.03 3.20 -8.23
N SER A 54 -9.37 4.37 -7.70
CA SER A 54 -10.23 5.34 -8.39
C SER A 54 -9.58 5.85 -9.68
N SER A 55 -8.31 6.25 -9.62
CA SER A 55 -7.55 6.73 -10.78
C SER A 55 -7.47 5.67 -11.87
N LEU A 56 -7.14 4.42 -11.52
CA LEU A 56 -7.02 3.33 -12.50
C LEU A 56 -8.34 2.99 -13.22
N LYS A 57 -9.51 3.27 -12.62
CA LYS A 57 -10.80 3.09 -13.31
C LYS A 57 -11.00 4.03 -14.50
N THR A 58 -10.28 5.15 -14.53
CA THR A 58 -10.45 6.22 -15.52
C THR A 58 -9.36 6.26 -16.59
N ILE A 59 -8.36 5.39 -16.47
CA ILE A 59 -7.12 5.43 -17.25
C ILE A 59 -7.07 4.24 -18.22
N ASP A 60 -6.57 4.49 -19.44
CA ASP A 60 -6.39 3.46 -20.47
C ASP A 60 -5.16 2.56 -20.19
N GLU A 61 -5.13 1.38 -20.81
CA GLU A 61 -4.10 0.36 -20.55
C GLU A 61 -2.66 0.82 -20.90
N ALA A 62 -2.49 1.72 -21.88
CA ALA A 62 -1.15 2.23 -22.23
C ALA A 62 -0.62 3.18 -21.15
N SER A 63 -1.51 4.00 -20.57
CA SER A 63 -1.20 4.91 -19.47
C SER A 63 -0.88 4.18 -18.15
N ILE A 64 -1.40 2.97 -17.94
CA ILE A 64 -1.06 2.12 -16.78
C ILE A 64 0.43 1.80 -16.73
N THR A 65 1.05 1.50 -17.88
CA THR A 65 2.48 1.17 -17.92
C THR A 65 3.34 2.35 -17.45
N SER A 66 2.98 3.57 -17.86
CA SER A 66 3.67 4.79 -17.43
C SER A 66 3.54 5.02 -15.92
N LEU A 67 2.36 4.76 -15.34
CA LEU A 67 2.13 4.87 -13.89
C LEU A 67 2.99 3.89 -13.10
N VAL A 68 3.07 2.63 -13.55
CA VAL A 68 3.89 1.59 -12.89
C VAL A 68 5.38 1.93 -12.93
N THR A 69 5.86 2.60 -13.98
CA THR A 69 7.26 3.04 -14.08
C THR A 69 7.56 4.37 -13.38
N GLY A 70 6.55 5.04 -12.83
CA GLY A 70 6.68 6.34 -12.16
C GLY A 70 6.01 6.34 -10.79
N GLU A 71 4.83 6.94 -10.71
CA GLU A 71 4.10 7.18 -9.46
C GLU A 71 3.78 5.92 -8.64
N LEU A 72 3.58 4.78 -9.31
CA LEU A 72 3.28 3.49 -8.69
C LEU A 72 4.49 2.54 -8.66
N GLN A 73 5.69 3.03 -8.98
CA GLN A 73 6.91 2.21 -8.98
C GLN A 73 7.17 1.58 -7.61
N TRP A 74 6.80 2.25 -6.52
CA TRP A 74 6.94 1.70 -5.17
C TRP A 74 6.13 0.40 -4.97
N LEU A 75 4.95 0.27 -5.59
CA LEU A 75 4.16 -0.98 -5.56
C LEU A 75 4.84 -2.09 -6.37
N ALA A 76 5.40 -1.76 -7.53
CA ALA A 76 6.15 -2.71 -8.34
C ALA A 76 7.43 -3.18 -7.63
N ASN A 77 8.10 -2.28 -6.90
CA ASN A 77 9.27 -2.62 -6.09
C ASN A 77 8.87 -3.53 -4.91
N LEU A 78 7.75 -3.24 -4.24
CA LEU A 78 7.21 -4.06 -3.16
C LEU A 78 6.84 -5.49 -3.60
N GLU A 79 6.40 -5.64 -4.86
CA GLU A 79 6.17 -6.95 -5.49
C GLU A 79 7.49 -7.72 -5.74
N GLY A 80 8.57 -7.01 -6.05
CA GLY A 80 9.89 -7.57 -6.34
C GLY A 80 10.68 -8.04 -5.12
N ASP A 81 10.48 -7.40 -3.96
CA ASP A 81 11.32 -7.57 -2.78
C ASP A 81 10.50 -7.76 -1.48
N ASP A 82 10.61 -8.95 -0.88
CA ASP A 82 9.97 -9.29 0.40
C ASP A 82 10.98 -9.64 1.51
N GLN A 83 12.25 -9.20 1.39
CA GLN A 83 13.32 -9.60 2.31
C GLN A 83 13.04 -9.31 3.80
N CYS A 84 12.13 -8.38 4.11
CA CYS A 84 11.85 -7.93 5.48
C CYS A 84 10.38 -8.02 5.92
N GLY A 85 9.50 -8.64 5.10
CA GLY A 85 8.05 -8.66 5.35
C GLY A 85 7.38 -7.31 5.08
N PHE A 86 7.92 -6.51 4.16
CA PHE A 86 7.38 -5.20 3.82
C PHE A 86 6.02 -5.31 3.13
N ARG A 87 5.85 -6.33 2.31
CA ARG A 87 4.61 -6.61 1.62
C ARG A 87 3.50 -6.96 2.62
N GLU A 88 3.80 -7.84 3.57
CA GLU A 88 2.89 -8.16 4.66
C GLU A 88 2.59 -6.92 5.51
N ALA A 89 3.60 -6.09 5.79
CA ALA A 89 3.37 -4.87 6.55
C ALA A 89 2.41 -3.90 5.84
N PHE A 90 2.56 -3.76 4.53
CA PHE A 90 1.67 -2.97 3.70
C PHE A 90 0.26 -3.55 3.64
N THR A 91 0.10 -4.86 3.37
CA THR A 91 -1.24 -5.49 3.33
C THR A 91 -1.92 -5.41 4.70
N ASN A 92 -1.18 -5.61 5.79
CA ASN A 92 -1.68 -5.44 7.14
C ASN A 92 -2.13 -4.00 7.42
N CYS A 93 -1.44 -2.98 6.89
CA CYS A 93 -1.89 -1.59 7.05
C CYS A 93 -3.20 -1.33 6.30
N CYS A 94 -3.31 -1.84 5.07
CA CYS A 94 -4.51 -1.69 4.26
C CYS A 94 -5.73 -2.45 4.85
N LEU A 95 -5.51 -3.58 5.52
CA LEU A 95 -6.56 -4.53 5.89
C LEU A 95 -6.74 -4.69 7.41
N ASN A 96 -6.19 -3.78 8.22
CA ASN A 96 -6.06 -3.94 9.66
C ASN A 96 -7.39 -4.09 10.44
N ASP A 97 -8.50 -3.66 9.86
CA ASP A 97 -9.84 -3.60 10.44
C ASP A 97 -10.88 -4.37 9.62
N GLY A 98 -10.45 -5.12 8.60
CA GLY A 98 -11.34 -5.89 7.73
C GLY A 98 -12.21 -5.04 6.81
N ASP A 99 -11.79 -3.80 6.48
CA ASP A 99 -12.52 -2.94 5.54
C ASP A 99 -12.66 -3.59 4.16
N ALA A 100 -13.86 -4.09 3.86
CA ALA A 100 -14.16 -4.82 2.63
C ALA A 100 -13.96 -3.95 1.37
N GLU A 101 -14.19 -2.64 1.49
CA GLU A 101 -13.96 -1.70 0.40
C GLU A 101 -12.48 -1.58 0.07
N THR A 102 -11.61 -1.31 1.07
CA THR A 102 -10.16 -1.28 0.85
C THR A 102 -9.66 -2.62 0.32
N LYS A 103 -10.17 -3.74 0.83
CA LYS A 103 -9.83 -5.07 0.31
C LYS A 103 -10.16 -5.21 -1.18
N ALA A 104 -11.35 -4.81 -1.59
CA ALA A 104 -11.74 -4.83 -3.02
C ALA A 104 -10.88 -3.89 -3.87
N CYS A 105 -10.57 -2.68 -3.37
CA CYS A 105 -9.67 -1.74 -4.04
C CYS A 105 -8.26 -2.31 -4.20
N LEU A 106 -7.69 -2.89 -3.14
CA LEU A 106 -6.36 -3.50 -3.16
C LEU A 106 -6.30 -4.64 -4.19
N ILE A 107 -7.30 -5.52 -4.19
CA ILE A 107 -7.40 -6.62 -5.17
C ILE A 107 -7.50 -6.07 -6.60
N SER A 108 -8.36 -5.07 -6.82
CA SER A 108 -8.51 -4.43 -8.13
C SER A 108 -7.21 -3.82 -8.64
N VAL A 109 -6.51 -3.07 -7.77
CA VAL A 109 -5.23 -2.43 -8.09
C VAL A 109 -4.19 -3.49 -8.44
N CYS A 110 -4.00 -4.51 -7.59
CA CYS A 110 -2.99 -5.54 -7.84
C CYS A 110 -3.28 -6.32 -9.14
N ASN A 111 -4.54 -6.62 -9.45
CA ASN A 111 -4.91 -7.28 -10.70
C ASN A 111 -4.62 -6.43 -11.93
N GLN A 112 -4.99 -5.14 -11.90
CA GLN A 112 -4.74 -4.21 -13.01
C GLN A 112 -3.26 -3.94 -13.23
N LEU A 113 -2.48 -3.86 -12.15
CA LEU A 113 -1.04 -3.61 -12.20
C LEU A 113 -0.20 -4.90 -12.36
N LYS A 114 -0.84 -6.08 -12.40
CA LYS A 114 -0.18 -7.41 -12.47
C LYS A 114 0.83 -7.63 -11.33
N LEU A 115 0.38 -7.41 -10.09
CA LEU A 115 1.16 -7.58 -8.85
C LEU A 115 0.64 -8.80 -8.03
N PRO A 116 0.87 -10.03 -8.50
CA PRO A 116 0.27 -11.23 -7.91
C PRO A 116 0.80 -11.55 -6.51
N LYS A 117 2.05 -11.24 -6.18
CA LYS A 117 2.60 -11.63 -4.88
C LYS A 117 2.09 -10.76 -3.74
N ILE A 118 1.78 -9.48 -3.99
CA ILE A 118 1.04 -8.64 -3.03
C ILE A 118 -0.30 -9.28 -2.67
N LEU A 119 -0.99 -9.91 -3.63
CA LEU A 119 -2.24 -10.64 -3.37
C LEU A 119 -2.03 -11.88 -2.49
N GLU A 120 -0.89 -12.57 -2.58
CA GLU A 120 -0.58 -13.71 -1.71
C GLU A 120 -0.51 -13.31 -0.23
N SER A 121 -0.21 -12.04 0.06
CA SER A 121 -0.15 -11.49 1.43
C SER A 121 -1.49 -10.93 1.92
N VAL A 122 -2.55 -11.05 1.12
CA VAL A 122 -3.92 -10.69 1.51
C VAL A 122 -4.55 -11.88 2.23
N PRO A 123 -5.03 -11.74 3.47
CA PRO A 123 -5.72 -12.82 4.15
C PRO A 123 -6.98 -13.22 3.38
N THR A 124 -7.04 -14.48 2.95
CA THR A 124 -8.26 -15.11 2.47
C THR A 124 -9.18 -15.33 3.67
N ASP A 125 -10.35 -14.68 3.66
CA ASP A 125 -11.42 -15.02 4.60
C ASP A 125 -11.69 -16.52 4.46
N ASN A 126 -11.53 -17.25 5.54
CA ASN A 126 -11.87 -18.67 5.66
C ASN A 126 -13.05 -18.79 6.60
#